data_AF-A0AAE0RMW8-F1
#
_entry.id   AF-A0AAE0RMW8-F1
#
_cell.length_a   1.000
_cell.length_b   1.000
_cell.length_c   1.000
_cell.angle_alpha   90.00
_cell.angle_beta   90.00
_cell.angle_gamma   90.00
#
_symmetry.space_group_name_H-M   'P 1'
#
loop_
_entity.id
_entity.type
_entity.pdbx_description
1 polymer ?
#
loop_
_entity_poly.entity_id
_entity_poly.type
_entity_poly.pdbx_seq_one_letter_code
_entity_poly.pdbx_strand_id
1 'polypeptide(L)'
;MVSKLNSLVTQLQEVTKEKETDLEHLKFQVDRLTDEIQDLRQKMNSLFDEIETQVRAEGNRIYKEVSMTLLEQKQQCQSLVAAIQNSKRLLDTVCEHGSQTQVISILLKMEEQMEHYTKTMDQYKTENTETEVKLELDSHIKTVGEMKWKDCITLRHTLTEHLHSTRHIDKNELVLVLRISEFSRHSDCFSSLYLSGDRFLLAEWKSKKCCMYSPNFDKISELMLSSSSSSLCKAGDSEFAVTLPMERKIKFFTSDTYMKPTRFIQTRIVCCGVAIANNGDLFVTYCSKRFLYVAHLSDLGVEKNCIKLDTSDNRKNVNYGVIIAIVPA
;
A
#
# COMPACT_ATOMS: atom_id res chain seq x y z
N MET A 1 4.06 5.33 -84.87
CA MET A 1 3.75 4.21 -83.96
C MET A 1 5.03 3.64 -83.35
N VAL A 2 6.01 3.21 -84.15
CA VAL A 2 7.31 2.71 -83.68
C VAL A 2 8.06 3.71 -82.78
N SER A 3 8.13 5.00 -83.15
CA SER A 3 8.76 6.03 -82.31
C SER A 3 8.12 6.19 -80.93
N LYS A 4 6.79 6.05 -80.85
CA LYS A 4 6.02 6.14 -79.61
C LYS A 4 6.24 4.90 -78.73
N LEU A 5 6.33 3.72 -79.34
CA LEU A 5 6.72 2.48 -78.68
C LEU A 5 8.14 2.56 -78.10
N ASN A 6 9.10 3.06 -78.87
CA ASN A 6 10.49 3.23 -78.39
C ASN A 6 10.56 4.22 -77.22
N SER A 7 9.83 5.34 -77.29
CA SER A 7 9.75 6.30 -76.19
C SER A 7 9.16 5.69 -74.91
N LEU A 8 8.13 4.84 -75.02
CA LEU A 8 7.54 4.14 -73.87
C LEU A 8 8.51 3.11 -73.27
N VAL A 9 9.27 2.39 -74.11
CA VAL A 9 10.28 1.44 -73.65
C VAL A 9 11.38 2.17 -72.87
N THR A 10 11.88 3.31 -73.36
CA THR A 10 12.88 4.12 -72.65
C THR A 10 12.35 4.61 -71.30
N GLN A 11 11.12 5.12 -71.25
CA GLN A 11 10.49 5.55 -70.00
C GLN A 11 10.33 4.40 -68.99
N LEU A 12 9.92 3.21 -69.47
CA LEU A 12 9.81 2.03 -68.61
C LEU A 12 11.18 1.56 -68.08
N GLN A 13 12.24 1.66 -68.89
CA GLN A 13 13.60 1.34 -68.46
C GLN A 13 14.12 2.33 -67.40
N GLU A 14 13.85 3.63 -67.58
CA GLU A 14 14.19 4.65 -66.59
C GLU A 14 13.45 4.43 -65.26
N VAL A 15 12.13 4.18 -65.31
CA VAL A 15 11.34 3.88 -64.10
C VAL A 15 11.82 2.58 -63.43
N THR A 16 12.18 1.56 -64.20
CA THR A 16 12.70 0.30 -63.63
C THR A 16 14.00 0.55 -62.87
N LYS A 17 14.93 1.31 -63.46
CA LYS A 17 16.20 1.67 -62.82
C LYS A 17 16.00 2.52 -61.57
N GLU A 18 15.07 3.49 -61.61
CA GLU A 18 14.70 4.28 -60.43
C GLU A 18 14.17 3.38 -59.30
N LYS A 19 13.31 2.39 -59.63
CA LYS A 19 12.78 1.45 -58.64
C LYS A 19 13.84 0.49 -58.09
N GLU A 20 14.83 0.10 -58.89
CA GLU A 20 15.99 -0.65 -58.41
C GLU A 20 16.80 0.17 -57.39
N THR A 21 17.05 1.45 -57.67
CA THR A 21 17.74 2.34 -56.71
C THR A 21 16.94 2.58 -55.44
N ASP A 22 15.61 2.73 -55.55
CA ASP A 22 14.72 2.85 -54.37
C ASP A 22 14.79 1.59 -53.50
N LEU A 23 14.81 0.40 -54.12
CA LEU A 23 14.91 -0.88 -53.42
C LEU A 23 16.24 -1.05 -52.69
N GLU A 24 17.35 -0.67 -53.32
CA GLU A 24 18.68 -0.70 -52.68
C GLU A 24 18.74 0.26 -51.49
N HIS A 25 18.23 1.48 -51.65
CA HIS A 25 18.17 2.45 -50.56
C HIS A 25 17.26 1.98 -49.42
N LEU A 26 16.10 1.39 -49.72
CA LEU A 26 15.22 0.82 -48.70
C LEU A 26 15.89 -0.32 -47.95
N LYS A 27 16.60 -1.22 -48.66
CA LYS A 27 17.36 -2.30 -48.03
C LYS A 27 18.43 -1.77 -47.08
N PHE A 28 19.20 -0.78 -47.52
CA PHE A 28 20.19 -0.13 -46.67
C PHE A 28 19.57 0.51 -45.42
N GLN A 29 18.40 1.14 -45.54
CA GLN A 29 17.70 1.69 -44.38
C GLN A 29 17.22 0.61 -43.40
N VAL A 30 16.72 -0.52 -43.91
CA VAL A 30 16.31 -1.67 -43.08
C VAL A 30 17.50 -2.26 -42.33
N ASP A 31 18.64 -2.44 -43.01
CA ASP A 31 19.86 -2.98 -42.40
C ASP A 31 20.35 -2.03 -41.29
N ARG A 32 20.42 -0.72 -41.56
CA ARG A 32 20.81 0.28 -40.57
C ARG A 32 19.89 0.29 -39.34
N LEU A 33 18.57 0.25 -39.55
CA LEU A 33 17.62 0.21 -38.43
C LEU A 33 17.74 -1.09 -37.62
N THR A 34 18.07 -2.20 -38.27
CA THR A 34 18.31 -3.48 -37.60
C THR A 34 19.53 -3.41 -36.68
N ASP A 35 20.62 -2.81 -37.16
CA ASP A 35 21.83 -2.57 -36.36
C ASP A 35 21.56 -1.64 -35.17
N GLU A 36 20.82 -0.54 -35.39
CA GLU A 36 20.43 0.38 -34.30
C GLU A 36 19.59 -0.33 -33.23
N ILE A 37 18.66 -1.21 -33.62
CA ILE A 37 17.87 -2.01 -32.68
C ILE A 37 18.77 -2.97 -31.89
N GLN A 38 19.77 -3.59 -32.53
CA GLN A 38 20.70 -4.50 -31.88
C GLN A 38 21.57 -3.78 -30.84
N ASP A 39 22.09 -2.61 -31.18
CA ASP A 39 22.85 -1.76 -30.26
C ASP A 39 22.02 -1.32 -29.05
N LEU A 40 20.75 -0.94 -29.28
CA LEU A 40 19.83 -0.56 -28.21
C LEU A 40 19.55 -1.75 -27.26
N ARG A 41 19.37 -2.96 -27.81
CA ARG A 41 19.20 -4.17 -27.00
C ARG A 41 20.42 -4.45 -26.13
N GLN A 42 21.63 -4.31 -26.69
CA GLN A 42 22.86 -4.54 -25.94
C GLN A 42 23.03 -3.54 -24.78
N LYS A 43 22.76 -2.26 -25.04
CA LYS A 43 22.78 -1.21 -24.00
C LYS A 43 21.72 -1.44 -22.92
N MET A 44 20.54 -1.90 -23.30
CA MET A 44 19.48 -2.22 -22.35
C MET A 44 19.87 -3.40 -21.45
N ASN A 45 20.47 -4.44 -22.00
CA ASN A 45 20.95 -5.59 -21.23
C ASN A 45 22.05 -5.21 -20.24
N SER A 46 23.04 -4.40 -20.65
CA SER A 46 24.09 -3.95 -19.73
C SER A 46 23.54 -3.12 -18.57
N LEU A 47 22.52 -2.29 -18.83
CA LEU A 47 21.85 -1.54 -17.78
C LEU A 47 21.09 -2.46 -16.81
N PHE A 48 20.43 -3.52 -17.32
CA PHE A 48 19.79 -4.50 -16.45
C PHE A 48 20.80 -5.22 -15.55
N ASP A 49 21.96 -5.60 -16.07
CA ASP A 49 23.03 -6.24 -15.30
C ASP A 49 23.57 -5.32 -14.19
N GLU A 50 23.72 -4.01 -14.49
CA GLU A 50 24.12 -3.01 -13.51
C GLU A 50 23.07 -2.84 -12.39
N ILE A 51 21.79 -2.76 -12.75
CA ILE A 51 20.67 -2.67 -11.79
C ILE A 51 20.65 -3.91 -10.90
N GLU A 52 20.76 -5.10 -11.48
CA GLU A 52 20.77 -6.35 -10.72
C GLU A 52 21.93 -6.36 -9.71
N THR A 53 23.11 -5.93 -10.13
CA THR A 53 24.29 -5.85 -9.28
C THR A 53 24.08 -4.87 -8.11
N GLN A 54 23.51 -3.69 -8.38
CA GLN A 54 23.22 -2.69 -7.35
C GLN A 54 22.15 -3.18 -6.35
N VAL A 55 21.05 -3.74 -6.84
CA VAL A 55 19.98 -4.29 -5.99
C VAL A 55 20.53 -5.40 -5.10
N ARG A 56 21.37 -6.28 -5.65
CA ARG A 56 22.00 -7.36 -4.88
C ARG A 56 22.96 -6.81 -3.82
N ALA A 57 23.76 -5.79 -4.15
CA ALA A 57 24.68 -5.17 -3.20
C ALA A 57 23.93 -4.52 -2.03
N GLU A 58 22.89 -3.74 -2.33
CA GLU A 58 22.11 -3.02 -1.32
C GLU A 58 21.22 -3.97 -0.50
N GLY A 59 20.61 -4.98 -1.11
CA GLY A 59 19.89 -6.03 -0.40
C GLY A 59 20.78 -6.77 0.60
N ASN A 60 22.02 -7.09 0.22
CA ASN A 60 23.00 -7.69 1.13
C ASN A 60 23.43 -6.72 2.25
N ARG A 61 23.51 -5.42 1.98
CA ARG A 61 23.81 -4.40 2.99
C ARG A 61 22.71 -4.36 4.06
N ILE A 62 21.45 -4.25 3.62
CA ILE A 62 20.28 -4.23 4.51
C ILE A 62 20.20 -5.53 5.32
N TYR A 63 20.37 -6.69 4.67
CA TYR A 63 20.36 -7.97 5.36
C TYR A 63 21.41 -8.03 6.48
N LYS A 64 22.64 -7.59 6.23
CA LYS A 64 23.70 -7.55 7.25
C LYS A 64 23.34 -6.62 8.40
N GLU A 65 22.82 -5.43 8.10
CA GLU A 65 22.43 -4.43 9.11
C GLU A 65 21.33 -4.98 10.02
N VAL A 66 20.23 -5.47 9.45
CA VAL A 66 19.11 -6.08 10.20
C VAL A 66 19.59 -7.30 11.00
N SER A 67 20.42 -8.14 10.40
CA SER A 67 20.92 -9.34 11.08
C SER A 67 21.83 -9.01 12.27
N MET A 68 22.61 -7.92 12.22
CA MET A 68 23.40 -7.47 13.36
C MET A 68 22.51 -6.94 14.48
N THR A 69 21.52 -6.10 14.17
CA THR A 69 20.58 -5.56 15.17
C THR A 69 19.81 -6.67 15.87
N LEU A 70 19.30 -7.66 15.13
CA LEU A 70 18.60 -8.82 15.71
C LEU A 70 19.53 -9.65 16.60
N LEU A 71 20.82 -9.77 16.24
CA LEU A 71 21.79 -10.49 17.06
C LEU A 71 22.08 -9.76 18.38
N GLU A 72 22.23 -8.44 18.33
CA GLU A 72 22.42 -7.59 19.52
C GLU A 72 21.21 -7.67 20.46
N GLN A 73 19.99 -7.55 19.92
CA GLN A 73 18.75 -7.71 20.69
C GLN A 73 18.66 -9.10 21.34
N LYS A 74 19.01 -10.16 20.59
CA LYS A 74 19.08 -11.52 21.15
C LYS A 74 20.04 -11.60 22.33
N GLN A 75 21.23 -11.01 22.21
CA GLN A 75 22.24 -11.03 23.28
C GLN A 75 21.75 -10.27 24.53
N GLN A 76 21.07 -9.14 24.35
CA GLN A 76 20.48 -8.37 25.45
C GLN A 76 19.34 -9.13 26.15
N CYS A 77 18.48 -9.81 25.40
CA CYS A 77 17.46 -10.68 25.98
C CYS A 77 18.07 -11.83 26.80
N GLN A 78 19.17 -12.43 26.31
CA GLN A 78 19.87 -13.49 27.03
C GLN A 78 20.50 -13.00 28.34
N SER A 79 21.08 -11.79 28.36
CA SER A 79 21.65 -11.22 29.58
C SER A 79 20.57 -10.90 30.62
N LEU A 80 19.40 -10.39 30.18
CA LEU A 80 18.24 -10.18 31.06
C LEU A 80 17.72 -11.50 31.65
N VAL A 81 17.59 -12.55 30.83
CA VAL A 81 17.17 -13.87 31.32
C VAL A 81 18.15 -14.39 32.38
N ALA A 82 19.46 -14.27 32.16
CA ALA A 82 20.47 -14.68 33.12
C ALA A 82 20.39 -13.87 34.44
N ALA A 83 20.16 -12.56 34.35
CA ALA A 83 19.99 -11.70 35.52
C ALA A 83 18.76 -12.10 36.35
N ILE A 84 17.60 -12.29 35.70
CA ILE A 84 16.36 -12.75 36.34
C ILE A 84 16.55 -14.12 37.01
N GLN A 85 17.22 -15.06 36.33
CA GLN A 85 17.50 -16.38 36.90
C GLN A 85 18.40 -16.31 38.14
N ASN A 86 19.40 -15.43 38.15
CA ASN A 86 20.27 -15.24 39.30
C ASN A 86 19.52 -14.59 40.47
N SER A 87 18.72 -13.55 40.20
CA SER A 87 17.85 -12.90 41.20
C SER A 87 16.86 -13.89 41.82
N LYS A 88 16.25 -14.76 41.00
CA LYS A 88 15.40 -15.85 41.48
C LYS A 88 16.14 -16.81 42.41
N ARG A 89 17.30 -17.33 41.99
CA ARG A 89 18.09 -18.26 42.82
C ARG A 89 18.50 -17.66 44.17
N LEU A 90 18.86 -16.37 44.17
CA LEU A 90 19.18 -15.65 45.40
C LEU A 90 17.97 -15.57 46.34
N LEU A 91 16.79 -15.26 45.80
CA LEU A 91 15.55 -15.24 46.56
C LEU A 91 15.22 -16.62 47.14
N ASP A 92 15.28 -17.67 46.32
CA ASP A 92 15.02 -19.06 46.75
C ASP A 92 15.94 -19.46 47.92
N THR A 93 17.25 -19.19 47.80
CA THR A 93 18.24 -19.49 48.85
C THR A 93 17.96 -18.75 50.16
N VAL A 94 17.55 -17.49 50.07
CA VAL A 94 17.27 -16.64 51.24
C VAL A 94 15.95 -17.03 51.88
N CYS A 95 14.95 -17.44 51.10
CA CYS A 95 13.69 -17.98 51.63
C CYS A 95 13.90 -19.30 52.37
N GLU A 96 14.83 -20.15 51.93
CA GLU A 96 15.12 -21.44 52.56
C GLU A 96 16.01 -21.34 53.80
N HIS A 97 16.96 -20.39 53.82
CA HIS A 97 18.04 -20.37 54.83
C HIS A 97 18.28 -19.01 55.50
N GLY A 98 17.59 -17.95 55.08
CA GLY A 98 17.78 -16.59 55.58
C GLY A 98 17.02 -16.31 56.88
N SER A 99 17.56 -15.40 57.69
CA SER A 99 16.79 -14.80 58.78
C SER A 99 15.66 -13.91 58.23
N GLN A 100 14.59 -13.71 58.99
CA GLN A 100 13.44 -12.91 58.56
C GLN A 100 13.83 -11.51 58.08
N THR A 101 14.80 -10.86 58.74
CA THR A 101 15.32 -9.55 58.34
C THR A 101 16.07 -9.60 56.99
N GLN A 102 16.80 -10.68 56.70
CA GLN A 102 17.47 -10.88 55.42
C GLN A 102 16.46 -11.16 54.29
N VAL A 103 15.41 -11.95 54.58
CA VAL A 103 14.30 -12.22 53.65
C VAL A 103 13.61 -10.92 53.24
N ILE A 104 13.21 -10.08 54.22
CA ILE A 104 12.54 -8.81 53.94
C ILE A 104 13.45 -7.85 53.17
N SER A 105 14.72 -7.73 53.56
CA SER A 105 15.66 -6.84 52.87
C SER A 105 15.92 -7.25 51.42
N ILE A 106 15.98 -8.55 51.13
CA ILE A 106 16.22 -9.06 49.78
C ILE A 106 14.94 -8.99 48.94
N LEU A 107 13.76 -9.25 49.52
CA LEU A 107 12.48 -9.06 48.83
C LEU A 107 12.31 -7.64 48.31
N LEU A 108 12.57 -6.62 49.15
CA LEU A 108 12.45 -5.21 48.73
C LEU A 108 13.41 -4.85 47.59
N LYS A 109 14.65 -5.37 47.62
CA LYS A 109 15.62 -5.18 46.53
C LYS A 109 15.20 -5.92 45.25
N MET A 110 14.58 -7.09 45.38
CA MET A 110 14.09 -7.85 44.23
C MET A 110 12.87 -7.19 43.59
N GLU A 111 12.01 -6.56 44.39
CA GLU A 111 10.86 -5.79 43.90
C GLU A 111 11.30 -4.61 43.00
N GLU A 112 12.29 -3.84 43.45
CA GLU A 112 12.90 -2.76 42.67
C GLU A 112 13.54 -3.29 41.36
N GLN A 113 14.25 -4.42 41.43
CA GLN A 113 14.84 -5.05 40.24
C GLN A 113 13.79 -5.59 39.27
N MET A 114 12.68 -6.15 39.77
CA MET A 114 11.57 -6.62 38.93
C MET A 114 10.89 -5.48 38.20
N GLU A 115 10.70 -4.33 38.84
CA GLU A 115 10.16 -3.14 38.19
C GLU A 115 11.09 -2.67 37.05
N HIS A 116 12.40 -2.63 37.30
CA HIS A 116 13.38 -2.34 36.27
C HIS A 116 13.31 -3.35 35.10
N TYR A 117 13.31 -4.65 35.36
CA TYR A 117 13.23 -5.67 34.30
C TYR A 117 11.93 -5.59 33.50
N THR A 118 10.81 -5.32 34.16
CA THR A 118 9.50 -5.17 33.51
C THR A 118 9.51 -3.98 32.57
N LYS A 119 10.04 -2.84 33.02
CA LYS A 119 10.17 -1.63 32.18
C LYS A 119 11.08 -1.86 30.97
N THR A 120 12.23 -2.50 31.15
CA THR A 120 13.11 -2.83 30.02
C THR A 120 12.45 -3.82 29.06
N MET A 121 11.72 -4.82 29.57
CA MET A 121 11.01 -5.80 28.73
C MET A 121 9.85 -5.18 27.97
N ASP A 122 9.14 -4.22 28.56
CA ASP A 122 8.06 -3.49 27.87
C ASP A 122 8.61 -2.54 26.79
N GLN A 123 9.77 -1.92 27.02
CA GLN A 123 10.50 -1.19 25.97
C GLN A 123 10.84 -2.10 24.79
N TYR A 124 11.39 -3.29 25.03
CA TYR A 124 11.66 -4.25 23.96
C TYR A 124 10.40 -4.75 23.25
N LYS A 125 9.27 -4.92 23.96
CA LYS A 125 8.00 -5.30 23.32
C LYS A 125 7.43 -4.18 22.45
N THR A 126 7.63 -2.92 22.83
CA THR A 126 7.23 -1.78 21.98
C THR A 126 8.16 -1.60 20.78
N GLU A 127 9.43 -1.98 20.89
CA GLU A 127 10.41 -1.91 19.80
C GLU A 127 10.34 -3.12 18.85
N ASN A 128 9.98 -4.32 19.33
CA ASN A 128 9.84 -5.55 18.54
C ASN A 128 8.42 -5.75 17.97
N THR A 129 7.94 -4.79 17.17
CA THR A 129 6.87 -5.12 16.22
C THR A 129 7.47 -6.01 15.11
N GLU A 130 6.72 -7.03 14.66
CA GLU A 130 7.20 -8.02 13.69
C GLU A 130 7.88 -7.33 12.50
N THR A 131 9.19 -7.51 12.36
CA THR A 131 9.97 -6.89 11.29
C THR A 131 9.73 -7.65 9.99
N GLU A 132 8.68 -7.29 9.25
CA GLU A 132 8.48 -7.78 7.89
C GLU A 132 9.30 -6.90 6.92
N VAL A 133 10.44 -7.44 6.46
CA VAL A 133 11.26 -6.76 5.45
C VAL A 133 10.64 -6.96 4.07
N LYS A 134 9.93 -5.94 3.58
CA LYS A 134 9.45 -5.88 2.19
C LYS A 134 10.43 -5.10 1.33
N LEU A 135 11.08 -5.80 0.40
CA LEU A 135 11.90 -5.20 -0.64
C LEU A 135 11.00 -4.95 -1.86
N GLU A 136 10.68 -3.68 -2.12
CA GLU A 136 9.92 -3.29 -3.30
C GLU A 136 10.84 -2.57 -4.31
N LEU A 137 10.73 -2.96 -5.58
CA LEU A 137 11.38 -2.26 -6.69
C LEU A 137 10.76 -0.87 -6.86
N ASP A 138 11.61 0.15 -7.04
CA ASP A 138 11.16 1.51 -7.31
C ASP A 138 10.18 1.52 -8.49
N SER A 139 9.08 2.25 -8.31
CA SER A 139 8.08 2.60 -9.33
C SER A 139 8.67 2.95 -10.70
N HIS A 140 9.87 3.54 -10.74
CA HIS A 140 10.53 3.98 -11.97
C HIS A 140 11.09 2.80 -12.80
N ILE A 141 11.48 1.69 -12.16
CA ILE A 141 11.92 0.47 -12.86
C ILE A 141 10.74 -0.26 -13.52
N LYS A 142 9.49 -0.05 -13.04
CA LYS A 142 8.29 -0.62 -13.67
C LYS A 142 7.92 0.05 -15.02
N THR A 143 8.54 1.18 -15.35
CA THR A 143 8.30 1.96 -16.58
C THR A 143 9.55 2.06 -17.45
N VAL A 144 10.16 0.91 -17.80
CA VAL A 144 11.35 0.83 -18.69
C VAL A 144 11.12 1.44 -20.09
N GLY A 145 9.87 1.71 -20.49
CA GLY A 145 9.56 2.20 -21.83
C GLY A 145 9.96 3.65 -22.15
N GLU A 146 10.17 4.56 -21.17
CA GLU A 146 10.07 6.00 -21.50
C GLU A 146 11.08 6.99 -20.87
N MET A 147 12.14 6.63 -20.12
CA MET A 147 12.98 7.68 -19.48
C MET A 147 14.50 7.61 -19.67
N LYS A 148 15.07 8.81 -19.89
CA LYS A 148 16.49 9.17 -19.72
C LYS A 148 16.80 9.21 -18.22
N TRP A 149 17.61 8.29 -17.73
CA TRP A 149 17.98 8.23 -16.33
C TRP A 149 19.18 9.14 -16.04
N LYS A 150 18.97 10.13 -15.17
CA LYS A 150 20.00 10.91 -14.51
C LYS A 150 19.75 10.79 -13.01
N ASP A 151 20.70 10.16 -12.34
CA ASP A 151 20.92 10.09 -10.89
C ASP A 151 20.02 9.15 -10.04
N CYS A 152 20.72 8.24 -9.33
CA CYS A 152 20.35 7.41 -8.17
C CYS A 152 19.04 6.60 -8.16
N ILE A 153 19.18 5.28 -8.29
CA ILE A 153 18.21 4.31 -7.77
C ILE A 153 18.28 4.36 -6.24
N THR A 154 17.20 4.78 -5.60
CA THR A 154 17.12 4.83 -4.13
C THR A 154 16.22 3.69 -3.66
N LEU A 155 16.81 2.64 -3.10
CA LEU A 155 16.02 1.60 -2.42
C LEU A 155 15.40 2.21 -1.15
N ARG A 156 14.07 2.34 -1.13
CA ARG A 156 13.34 2.74 0.08
C ARG A 156 13.10 1.52 0.94
N HIS A 157 13.69 1.55 2.13
CA HIS A 157 13.28 0.70 3.23
C HIS A 157 11.99 1.27 3.84
N THR A 158 10.92 0.47 3.87
CA THR A 158 9.71 0.81 4.63
C THR A 158 9.60 -0.21 5.75
N LEU A 159 9.97 0.21 6.98
CA LEU A 159 9.59 -0.51 8.19
C LEU A 159 8.07 -0.53 8.22
N THR A 160 7.49 -1.69 7.92
CA THR A 160 6.05 -1.85 8.03
C THR A 160 5.79 -2.36 9.44
N GLU A 161 5.41 -1.47 10.34
CA GLU A 161 4.95 -1.83 11.68
C GLU A 161 3.70 -2.71 11.55
N HIS A 162 3.82 -4.01 11.81
CA HIS A 162 2.65 -4.84 12.09
C HIS A 162 2.28 -4.71 13.55
N LEU A 163 1.27 -3.89 13.82
CA LEU A 163 0.57 -3.86 15.09
C LEU A 163 -0.29 -5.13 15.22
N HIS A 164 0.32 -6.26 15.55
CA HIS A 164 -0.39 -7.32 16.27
C HIS A 164 -0.23 -7.08 17.78
N SER A 165 -0.93 -6.02 18.23
CA SER A 165 -1.29 -5.91 19.63
C SER A 165 -2.48 -6.85 19.88
N THR A 166 -2.21 -8.10 20.28
CA THR A 166 -3.11 -8.78 21.23
C THR A 166 -2.89 -8.15 22.62
N ARG A 167 -3.21 -6.86 22.74
CA ARG A 167 -3.58 -6.29 24.04
C ARG A 167 -5.07 -6.55 24.20
N HIS A 168 -5.48 -6.89 25.42
CA HIS A 168 -6.87 -6.80 25.82
C HIS A 168 -7.40 -5.42 25.38
N ILE A 169 -8.25 -5.42 24.36
CA ILE A 169 -9.00 -4.25 23.92
C ILE A 169 -10.04 -4.02 25.00
N ASP A 170 -9.79 -3.01 25.83
CA ASP A 170 -10.83 -2.43 26.64
C ASP A 170 -11.92 -1.89 25.70
N LYS A 171 -13.19 -2.12 26.06
CA LYS A 171 -14.35 -2.14 25.15
C LYS A 171 -14.72 -0.82 24.43
N ASN A 172 -13.90 0.23 24.49
CA ASN A 172 -14.32 1.60 24.20
C ASN A 172 -13.49 2.38 23.16
N GLU A 173 -12.63 1.74 22.36
CA GLU A 173 -11.89 2.47 21.31
C GLU A 173 -11.98 1.80 19.94
N LEU A 174 -12.38 2.61 18.95
CA LEU A 174 -12.61 2.18 17.57
C LEU A 174 -11.51 2.80 16.69
N VAL A 175 -10.60 1.95 16.19
CA VAL A 175 -9.50 2.37 15.31
C VAL A 175 -9.97 2.31 13.87
N LEU A 176 -10.06 3.48 13.24
CA LEU A 176 -10.56 3.63 11.88
C LEU A 176 -9.38 3.80 10.92
N VAL A 177 -9.03 2.72 10.20
CA VAL A 177 -7.90 2.68 9.24
C VAL A 177 -8.42 2.94 7.83
N LEU A 178 -8.30 4.18 7.34
CA LEU A 178 -8.62 4.52 5.95
C LEU A 178 -7.41 4.27 5.05
N ARG A 179 -7.42 3.19 4.26
CA ARG A 179 -6.46 3.00 3.16
C ARG A 179 -6.92 3.77 1.92
N ILE A 180 -6.17 4.82 1.56
CA ILE A 180 -6.28 5.48 0.26
C ILE A 180 -5.05 5.07 -0.54
N SER A 181 -5.16 4.05 -1.40
CA SER A 181 -4.06 3.64 -2.27
C SER A 181 -3.86 4.67 -3.40
N GLU A 182 -2.61 4.84 -3.83
CA GLU A 182 -2.24 5.70 -4.94
C GLU A 182 -3.09 5.46 -6.20
N PHE A 183 -3.31 6.54 -6.95
CA PHE A 183 -3.84 6.55 -8.32
C PHE A 183 -2.93 5.77 -9.29
N SER A 184 -2.78 4.46 -9.12
CA SER A 184 -2.22 3.63 -10.18
C SER A 184 -3.33 3.44 -11.23
N ARG A 185 -3.13 3.99 -12.43
CA ARG A 185 -4.07 3.87 -13.55
C ARG A 185 -4.23 2.42 -14.07
N HIS A 186 -3.65 1.45 -13.38
CA HIS A 186 -3.41 0.10 -13.90
C HIS A 186 -4.03 -1.04 -13.07
N SER A 187 -4.56 -0.80 -11.86
CA SER A 187 -5.45 -1.78 -11.21
C SER A 187 -6.91 -1.39 -11.46
N ASP A 188 -7.67 -2.30 -12.07
CA ASP A 188 -9.09 -2.04 -12.34
C ASP A 188 -9.94 -2.12 -11.05
N CYS A 189 -9.46 -2.83 -10.02
CA CYS A 189 -10.01 -2.88 -8.67
C CYS A 189 -9.42 -1.76 -7.79
N PHE A 190 -10.28 -1.00 -7.11
CA PHE A 190 -9.90 0.18 -6.33
C PHE A 190 -10.22 0.08 -4.83
N SER A 191 -11.25 -0.71 -4.48
CA SER A 191 -11.61 -0.93 -3.08
C SER A 191 -12.18 -2.33 -2.88
N SER A 192 -11.92 -2.92 -1.72
CA SER A 192 -12.42 -4.22 -1.31
C SER A 192 -13.04 -4.14 0.08
N LEU A 193 -14.04 -4.99 0.34
CA LEU A 193 -14.72 -5.05 1.63
C LEU A 193 -15.13 -6.49 1.95
N TYR A 194 -14.77 -6.98 3.13
CA TYR A 194 -15.30 -8.24 3.65
C TYR A 194 -16.67 -8.04 4.28
N LEU A 195 -17.61 -8.92 3.95
CA LEU A 195 -18.98 -8.95 4.45
C LEU A 195 -19.18 -10.16 5.36
N SER A 196 -20.32 -10.16 6.07
CA SER A 196 -20.77 -11.32 6.85
C SER A 196 -20.99 -12.56 5.96
N GLY A 197 -20.64 -13.74 6.49
CA GLY A 197 -20.74 -15.02 5.77
C GLY A 197 -19.61 -15.26 4.76
N ASP A 198 -18.40 -14.75 5.04
CA ASP A 198 -17.16 -14.93 4.26
C ASP A 198 -17.27 -14.48 2.79
N ARG A 199 -18.22 -13.59 2.51
CA ARG A 199 -18.36 -12.94 1.20
C ARG A 199 -17.48 -11.71 1.16
N PHE A 200 -17.05 -11.32 -0.04
CA PHE A 200 -16.32 -10.08 -0.23
C PHE A 200 -16.83 -9.30 -1.44
N LEU A 201 -16.70 -7.99 -1.37
CA LEU A 201 -17.04 -7.05 -2.42
C LEU A 201 -15.76 -6.48 -3.04
N LEU A 202 -15.77 -6.34 -4.35
CA LEU A 202 -14.76 -5.61 -5.10
C LEU A 202 -15.44 -4.50 -5.89
N ALA A 203 -14.94 -3.28 -5.73
CA ALA A 203 -15.38 -2.13 -6.50
C ALA A 203 -14.31 -1.74 -7.52
N GLU A 204 -14.71 -1.75 -8.79
CA GLU A 204 -13.85 -1.48 -9.94
C GLU A 204 -14.05 -0.05 -10.45
N TRP A 205 -12.99 0.75 -10.44
CA TRP A 205 -13.05 2.17 -10.78
C TRP A 205 -13.43 2.41 -12.24
N LYS A 206 -12.77 1.71 -13.17
CA LYS A 206 -12.92 1.95 -14.62
C LYS A 206 -14.25 1.40 -15.15
N SER A 207 -14.62 0.19 -14.75
CA SER A 207 -15.85 -0.46 -15.21
C SER A 207 -17.10 0.05 -14.50
N LYS A 208 -16.94 0.79 -13.39
CA LYS A 208 -18.03 1.25 -12.53
C LYS A 208 -18.85 0.08 -11.99
N LYS A 209 -18.20 -1.07 -11.75
CA LYS A 209 -18.84 -2.27 -11.24
C LYS A 209 -18.54 -2.45 -9.77
N CYS A 210 -19.53 -2.89 -9.02
CA CYS A 210 -19.34 -3.50 -7.71
C CYS A 210 -19.73 -4.97 -7.84
N CYS A 211 -18.80 -5.87 -7.59
CA CYS A 211 -18.97 -7.32 -7.73
C CYS A 211 -18.89 -7.97 -6.34
N MET A 212 -19.86 -8.84 -6.05
CA MET A 212 -19.88 -9.63 -4.82
C MET A 212 -19.49 -11.07 -5.13
N TYR A 213 -18.63 -11.63 -4.30
CA TYR A 213 -18.06 -12.96 -4.47
C TYR A 213 -18.34 -13.84 -3.25
N SER A 214 -18.44 -15.14 -3.50
CA SER A 214 -18.54 -16.17 -2.48
C SER A 214 -17.18 -16.41 -1.80
N PRO A 215 -17.14 -17.16 -0.68
CA PRO A 215 -15.88 -17.57 -0.05
C PRO A 215 -14.96 -18.37 -0.99
N ASN A 216 -15.54 -19.01 -2.00
CA ASN A 216 -14.83 -19.77 -3.03
C ASN A 216 -14.44 -18.92 -4.25
N PHE A 217 -14.54 -17.59 -4.16
CA PHE A 217 -14.26 -16.64 -5.24
C PHE A 217 -15.21 -16.72 -6.45
N ASP A 218 -16.37 -17.39 -6.30
CA ASP A 218 -17.40 -17.39 -7.35
C ASP A 218 -18.17 -16.07 -7.34
N LYS A 219 -18.40 -15.47 -8.51
CA LYS A 219 -19.19 -14.24 -8.61
C LYS A 219 -20.67 -14.52 -8.30
N ILE A 220 -21.18 -13.94 -7.22
CA ILE A 220 -22.58 -14.07 -6.79
C ILE A 220 -23.45 -13.02 -7.49
N SER A 221 -23.01 -11.76 -7.50
CA SER A 221 -23.82 -10.64 -7.94
C SER A 221 -22.94 -9.52 -8.48
N GLU A 222 -23.48 -8.76 -9.43
CA GLU A 222 -22.81 -7.62 -10.07
C GLU A 222 -23.77 -6.43 -10.09
N LEU A 223 -23.29 -5.28 -9.66
CA LEU A 223 -24.03 -4.02 -9.62
C LEU A 223 -23.28 -2.97 -10.44
N MET A 224 -23.99 -2.38 -11.41
CA MET A 224 -23.50 -1.22 -12.15
C MET A 224 -23.72 0.07 -11.35
N LEU A 225 -22.65 0.80 -11.07
CA LEU A 225 -22.68 2.10 -10.43
C LEU A 225 -22.86 3.20 -11.48
N SER A 226 -23.49 4.30 -11.06
CA SER A 226 -23.73 5.47 -11.93
C SER A 226 -22.45 6.26 -12.25
N SER A 227 -21.43 6.18 -11.37
CA SER A 227 -20.10 6.73 -11.59
C SER A 227 -19.04 5.85 -10.93
N SER A 228 -17.76 6.15 -11.17
CA SER A 228 -16.64 5.42 -10.58
C SER A 228 -16.62 5.56 -9.06
N SER A 229 -16.39 4.46 -8.35
CA SER A 229 -16.34 4.40 -6.89
C SER A 229 -14.94 4.53 -6.33
N SER A 230 -14.77 5.25 -5.21
CA SER A 230 -13.46 5.43 -4.58
C SER A 230 -13.25 4.60 -3.31
N SER A 231 -14.30 4.21 -2.61
CA SER A 231 -14.17 3.54 -1.31
C SER A 231 -15.45 2.75 -0.99
N LEU A 232 -15.26 1.58 -0.40
CA LEU A 232 -16.29 0.72 0.21
C LEU A 232 -16.16 0.76 1.74
N CYS A 233 -17.29 0.72 2.45
CA CYS A 233 -17.32 0.54 3.90
C CYS A 233 -18.53 -0.30 4.33
N LYS A 234 -18.38 -1.14 5.35
CA LYS A 234 -19.51 -1.81 5.99
C LYS A 234 -20.35 -0.77 6.73
N ALA A 235 -21.67 -0.78 6.52
CA ALA A 235 -22.63 0.12 7.16
C ALA A 235 -23.53 -0.59 8.18
N GLY A 236 -23.69 -1.91 8.01
CA GLY A 236 -24.42 -2.80 8.91
C GLY A 236 -24.15 -4.25 8.53
N ASP A 237 -24.86 -5.21 9.12
CA ASP A 237 -24.62 -6.63 8.87
C ASP A 237 -24.92 -7.07 7.43
N SER A 238 -25.91 -6.43 6.81
CA SER A 238 -26.31 -6.62 5.42
C SER A 238 -26.34 -5.32 4.63
N GLU A 239 -25.68 -4.26 5.11
CA GLU A 239 -25.60 -2.97 4.39
C GLU A 239 -24.13 -2.54 4.21
N PHE A 240 -23.82 -1.98 3.05
CA PHE A 240 -22.53 -1.35 2.77
C PHE A 240 -22.71 0.00 2.08
N ALA A 241 -21.72 0.86 2.25
CA ALA A 241 -21.65 2.19 1.65
C ALA A 241 -20.57 2.24 0.56
N VAL A 242 -20.83 3.02 -0.48
CA VAL A 242 -19.93 3.27 -1.61
C VAL A 242 -19.81 4.76 -1.84
N THR A 243 -18.59 5.29 -1.90
CA THR A 243 -18.35 6.68 -2.29
C THR A 243 -18.34 6.83 -3.80
N LEU A 244 -19.05 7.86 -4.31
CA LEU A 244 -19.14 8.21 -5.72
C LEU A 244 -18.64 9.65 -5.91
N PRO A 245 -17.32 9.86 -6.07
CA PRO A 245 -16.70 11.18 -6.05
C PRO A 245 -17.27 12.14 -7.10
N MET A 246 -17.52 11.64 -8.32
CA MET A 246 -18.03 12.45 -9.45
C MET A 246 -19.46 12.95 -9.21
N GLU A 247 -20.24 12.22 -8.40
CA GLU A 247 -21.60 12.60 -8.02
C GLU A 247 -21.65 13.37 -6.69
N ARG A 248 -20.52 13.45 -5.96
CA ARG A 248 -20.45 13.94 -4.58
C ARG A 248 -21.49 13.25 -3.68
N LYS A 249 -21.55 11.93 -3.75
CA LYS A 249 -22.53 11.12 -3.01
C LYS A 249 -21.87 9.94 -2.31
N ILE A 250 -22.50 9.51 -1.23
CA ILE A 250 -22.27 8.19 -0.61
C ILE A 250 -23.58 7.42 -0.81
N LYS A 251 -23.54 6.30 -1.55
CA LYS A 251 -24.70 5.44 -1.76
C LYS A 251 -24.61 4.20 -0.90
N PHE A 252 -25.74 3.79 -0.35
CA PHE A 252 -25.86 2.61 0.49
C PHE A 252 -26.59 1.51 -0.27
N PHE A 253 -26.19 0.28 -0.02
CA PHE A 253 -26.73 -0.90 -0.68
C PHE A 253 -26.89 -2.04 0.33
N THR A 254 -27.94 -2.83 0.15
CA THR A 254 -28.06 -4.13 0.81
C THR A 254 -27.12 -5.14 0.18
N SER A 255 -26.63 -6.10 0.96
CA SER A 255 -25.75 -7.20 0.56
C SER A 255 -26.37 -8.57 0.81
N ASP A 256 -27.69 -8.71 0.63
CA ASP A 256 -28.39 -10.00 0.72
C ASP A 256 -28.05 -10.90 -0.49
N THR A 257 -29.03 -11.58 -1.09
CA THR A 257 -28.81 -12.40 -2.30
C THR A 257 -28.37 -11.56 -3.51
N TYR A 258 -28.82 -10.31 -3.57
CA TYR A 258 -28.49 -9.35 -4.62
C TYR A 258 -28.19 -7.99 -3.99
N MET A 259 -27.44 -7.15 -4.70
CA MET A 259 -27.13 -5.80 -4.24
C MET A 259 -28.24 -4.85 -4.68
N LYS A 260 -28.91 -4.16 -3.73
CA LYS A 260 -29.94 -3.16 -4.03
C LYS A 260 -29.68 -1.83 -3.32
N PRO A 261 -29.82 -0.69 -4.01
CA PRO A 261 -29.67 0.63 -3.39
C PRO A 261 -30.75 0.84 -2.32
N THR A 262 -30.35 1.36 -1.16
CA THR A 262 -31.26 1.66 -0.03
C THR A 262 -31.47 3.16 0.10
N ARG A 263 -30.38 3.90 0.24
CA ARG A 263 -30.37 5.35 0.47
C ARG A 263 -29.09 5.99 -0.05
N PHE A 264 -29.02 7.32 0.01
CA PHE A 264 -27.80 8.05 -0.29
C PHE A 264 -27.66 9.30 0.57
N ILE A 265 -26.42 9.73 0.77
CA ILE A 265 -26.06 11.00 1.38
C ILE A 265 -25.43 11.87 0.29
N GLN A 266 -25.93 13.09 0.14
CA GLN A 266 -25.33 14.11 -0.73
C GLN A 266 -24.24 14.86 0.05
N THR A 267 -23.01 14.83 -0.46
CA THR A 267 -21.90 15.59 0.13
C THR A 267 -21.71 16.92 -0.60
N ARG A 268 -21.22 17.94 0.13
CA ARG A 268 -20.94 19.27 -0.45
C ARG A 268 -19.68 19.24 -1.32
N ILE A 269 -18.68 18.48 -0.88
CA ILE A 269 -17.37 18.34 -1.52
C ILE A 269 -17.21 16.91 -2.04
N VAL A 270 -16.30 16.71 -3.00
CA VAL A 270 -15.92 15.41 -3.54
C VAL A 270 -15.46 14.49 -2.41
N CYS A 271 -16.21 13.42 -2.17
CA CYS A 271 -15.96 12.40 -1.17
C CYS A 271 -15.20 11.22 -1.81
N CYS A 272 -13.99 10.96 -1.31
CA CYS A 272 -13.13 9.88 -1.81
C CYS A 272 -13.04 8.70 -0.83
N GLY A 273 -13.28 8.92 0.46
CA GLY A 273 -13.22 7.89 1.50
C GLY A 273 -14.44 7.96 2.40
N VAL A 274 -14.92 6.80 2.85
CA VAL A 274 -15.96 6.71 3.88
C VAL A 274 -15.60 5.63 4.86
N ALA A 275 -15.88 5.89 6.13
CA ALA A 275 -15.90 4.91 7.18
C ALA A 275 -17.07 5.20 8.12
N ILE A 276 -17.58 4.16 8.79
CA ILE A 276 -18.79 4.24 9.61
C ILE A 276 -18.44 3.72 10.99
N ALA A 277 -18.72 4.51 12.02
CA ALA A 277 -18.54 4.15 13.42
C ALA A 277 -19.73 3.31 13.93
N ASN A 278 -19.54 2.64 15.06
CA ASN A 278 -20.56 1.76 15.67
C ASN A 278 -21.88 2.50 16.00
N ASN A 279 -21.82 3.80 16.28
CA ASN A 279 -22.99 4.63 16.55
C ASN A 279 -23.73 5.08 15.27
N GLY A 280 -23.29 4.65 14.09
CA GLY A 280 -23.85 5.03 12.79
C GLY A 280 -23.32 6.33 12.21
N ASP A 281 -22.46 7.06 12.94
CA ASP A 281 -21.83 8.28 12.41
C ASP A 281 -20.81 7.93 11.31
N LEU A 282 -20.67 8.84 10.36
CA LEU A 282 -19.78 8.70 9.22
C LEU A 282 -18.53 9.56 9.38
N PHE A 283 -17.38 9.00 9.04
CA PHE A 283 -16.13 9.71 8.85
C PHE A 283 -15.78 9.68 7.38
N VAL A 284 -15.72 10.86 6.77
CA VAL A 284 -15.60 11.02 5.33
C VAL A 284 -14.36 11.82 4.98
N THR A 285 -13.61 11.33 4.01
CA THR A 285 -12.47 12.05 3.46
C THR A 285 -12.90 12.83 2.23
N TYR A 286 -12.82 14.16 2.30
CA TYR A 286 -13.03 15.03 1.15
C TYR A 286 -11.71 15.40 0.50
N CYS A 287 -11.67 15.35 -0.83
CA CYS A 287 -10.52 15.79 -1.61
C CYS A 287 -10.85 17.11 -2.33
N SER A 288 -10.02 18.13 -2.09
CA SER A 288 -9.99 19.37 -2.87
C SER A 288 -8.65 19.49 -3.60
N LYS A 289 -8.56 20.39 -4.59
CA LYS A 289 -7.34 20.58 -5.39
C LYS A 289 -6.07 20.87 -4.57
N ARG A 290 -6.21 21.37 -3.34
CA ARG A 290 -5.08 21.81 -2.50
C ARG A 290 -5.12 21.30 -1.07
N PHE A 291 -6.21 20.65 -0.67
CA PHE A 291 -6.46 20.32 0.72
C PHE A 291 -7.19 19.00 0.83
N LEU A 292 -6.86 18.24 1.86
CA LEU A 292 -7.60 17.07 2.28
C LEU A 292 -8.42 17.47 3.51
N TYR A 293 -9.65 16.99 3.61
CA TYR A 293 -10.47 17.22 4.79
C TYR A 293 -10.98 15.90 5.32
N VAL A 294 -11.12 15.82 6.64
CA VAL A 294 -11.81 14.73 7.32
C VAL A 294 -13.05 15.35 7.96
N ALA A 295 -14.22 14.93 7.51
CA ALA A 295 -15.48 15.38 8.03
C ALA A 295 -16.16 14.26 8.83
N HIS A 296 -16.66 14.62 10.00
CA HIS A 296 -17.56 13.80 10.80
C HIS A 296 -19.00 14.20 10.46
N LEU A 297 -19.78 13.26 9.98
CA LEU A 297 -21.17 13.44 9.57
C LEU A 297 -22.06 12.54 10.43
N SER A 298 -23.30 12.98 10.69
CA SER A 298 -24.35 12.08 11.19
C SER A 298 -24.72 11.03 10.14
N ASP A 299 -25.46 10.01 10.56
CA ASP A 299 -26.12 9.00 9.72
C ASP A 299 -27.02 9.58 8.60
N LEU A 300 -27.58 10.78 8.82
CA LEU A 300 -28.36 11.57 7.85
C LEU A 300 -27.49 12.46 6.94
N GLY A 301 -26.17 12.46 7.13
CA GLY A 301 -25.23 13.25 6.35
C GLY A 301 -25.08 14.71 6.79
N VAL A 302 -25.48 15.04 8.03
CA VAL A 302 -25.28 16.39 8.59
C VAL A 302 -23.86 16.50 9.12
N GLU A 303 -23.08 17.46 8.62
CA GLU A 303 -21.69 17.67 9.04
C GLU A 303 -21.66 18.21 10.47
N LYS A 304 -21.07 17.43 11.39
CA LYS A 304 -20.88 17.78 12.80
C LYS A 304 -19.55 18.48 13.02
N ASN A 305 -18.49 18.00 12.37
CA ASN A 305 -17.15 18.56 12.47
C ASN A 305 -16.39 18.36 11.16
N CYS A 306 -15.42 19.22 10.87
CA CYS A 306 -14.58 19.13 9.68
C CYS A 306 -13.18 19.64 9.97
N ILE A 307 -12.20 18.74 9.83
CA ILE A 307 -10.79 19.03 10.05
C ILE A 307 -10.13 19.18 8.68
N LYS A 308 -9.54 20.36 8.45
CA LYS A 308 -8.72 20.62 7.27
C LYS A 308 -7.29 20.15 7.53
N LEU A 309 -6.79 19.28 6.68
CA LEU A 309 -5.41 18.83 6.68
C LEU A 309 -4.64 19.64 5.64
N ASP A 310 -3.61 20.37 6.09
CA ASP A 310 -2.76 21.14 5.21
C ASP A 310 -1.72 20.21 4.56
N THR A 311 -1.79 20.07 3.24
CA THR A 311 -0.85 19.27 2.45
C THR A 311 0.23 20.13 1.78
N SER A 312 0.32 21.42 2.12
CA SER A 312 1.16 22.39 1.40
C SER A 312 2.66 22.23 1.59
N ASP A 313 3.12 21.48 2.60
CA ASP A 313 4.55 21.17 2.81
C ASP A 313 5.08 20.02 1.94
N ASN A 314 4.22 19.21 1.31
CA ASN A 314 4.63 18.11 0.42
C ASN A 314 4.31 18.40 -1.05
N ARG A 315 4.85 19.50 -1.59
CA ARG A 315 4.68 19.88 -3.02
C ARG A 315 5.30 18.90 -4.03
N LYS A 316 5.99 17.86 -3.59
CA LYS A 316 6.47 16.75 -4.43
C LYS A 316 5.84 15.48 -3.92
N ASN A 317 4.78 15.04 -4.59
CA ASN A 317 4.03 13.82 -4.30
C ASN A 317 3.38 13.82 -2.91
N VAL A 318 2.19 14.42 -2.82
CA VAL A 318 1.26 14.08 -1.74
C VAL A 318 0.82 12.64 -1.98
N ASN A 319 1.60 11.69 -1.47
CA ASN A 319 1.16 10.31 -1.29
C ASN A 319 0.04 10.38 -0.25
N TYR A 320 -1.19 10.13 -0.69
CA TYR A 320 -2.38 10.19 0.17
C TYR A 320 -2.25 9.13 1.26
N GLY A 321 -1.77 9.56 2.42
CA GLY A 321 -1.50 8.70 3.57
C GLY A 321 -2.77 8.13 4.18
N VAL A 322 -2.58 7.04 4.93
CA VAL A 322 -3.57 6.46 5.81
C VAL A 322 -3.95 7.49 6.87
N ILE A 323 -5.22 7.90 6.91
CA ILE A 323 -5.73 8.71 8.01
C ILE A 323 -6.25 7.74 9.07
N ILE A 324 -5.53 7.66 10.18
CA ILE A 324 -5.99 6.99 11.40
C ILE A 324 -6.74 8.04 12.22
N ALA A 325 -8.06 7.97 12.21
CA ALA A 325 -8.87 8.75 13.16
C ALA A 325 -9.08 7.88 14.40
N ILE A 326 -8.44 8.24 15.51
CA ILE A 326 -8.74 7.68 16.83
C ILE A 326 -9.90 8.51 17.38
N VAL A 327 -11.07 7.90 17.51
CA VAL A 327 -12.24 8.56 18.10
C VAL A 327 -12.50 7.89 19.45
N PRO A 328 -12.37 8.61 20.58
CA PRO A 328 -12.80 8.07 21.87
C PRO A 328 -14.31 7.85 21.85
N ALA A 329 -14.78 6.73 22.42
CA ALA A 329 -16.20 6.42 22.55
C ALA A 329 -16.98 7.47 23.36
#